data_AF-A0A9E5LZM6-F1
#
_entry.id   AF-A0A9E5LZM6-F1
#
_cell.length_a   1.000
_cell.length_b   1.000
_cell.length_c   1.000
_cell.angle_alpha   90.00
_cell.angle_beta   90.00
_cell.angle_gamma   90.00
#
_symmetry.space_group_name_H-M   'P 1'
#
loop_
_entity.id
_entity.type
_entity.pdbx_description
1 polymer ?
#
loop_
_entity_poly.entity_id
_entity_poly.type
_entity_poly.pdbx_seq_one_letter_code
_entity_poly.pdbx_strand_id
1 'polypeptide(L)'
;MHHQPVFSLPRLFRTVFCAAALLLLAGCDLKVVDLTPKVLPENPSRIYTFGLRVTPKSTKVVVSSIEARIVIDGQIHPMTTGTLGKGVFEYEFQLPAGRDELAYYYLINYSVENDAGIVRREDYTDITKTRVVGRYVLTMETNRGPVGARISVVGRGFGSADVVKFDDQPVRTVNESSNALSFFVPAVTTGKNYRVTLEGAAGSSPVGTFRVDPAVLDVSPARLELTSGGIQPLTFTVPNVASSGGQLLDVTTDVPDSVIMPEVIVPEGANSVTVDVKGGKPGAGNLFLKGYGSSGEITIPLVVK
;
A
#
# COMPACT_ATOMS: atom_id res chain seq x y z
N MET A 1 -3.85 -58.84 -45.96
CA MET A 1 -2.69 -57.92 -45.87
C MET A 1 -2.90 -56.79 -46.87
N HIS A 2 -3.23 -55.58 -46.41
CA HIS A 2 -3.38 -54.39 -47.25
C HIS A 2 -2.04 -53.63 -47.30
N HIS A 3 -1.50 -53.41 -48.49
CA HIS A 3 -0.39 -52.47 -48.71
C HIS A 3 -0.94 -51.19 -49.36
N GLN A 4 -0.75 -50.06 -48.68
CA GLN A 4 -1.00 -48.72 -49.23
C GLN A 4 0.22 -48.25 -50.05
N PRO A 5 0.04 -47.53 -51.17
CA PRO A 5 1.14 -46.89 -51.87
C PRO A 5 1.47 -45.53 -51.24
N VAL A 6 2.74 -45.33 -50.91
CA VAL A 6 3.28 -44.06 -50.41
C VAL A 6 3.57 -43.16 -51.61
N PHE A 7 2.79 -42.10 -51.80
CA PHE A 7 3.10 -41.03 -52.74
C PHE A 7 4.34 -40.27 -52.23
N SER A 8 5.43 -40.31 -53.00
CA SER A 8 6.63 -39.52 -52.73
C SER A 8 6.62 -38.26 -53.60
N LEU A 9 6.56 -37.09 -52.97
CA LEU A 9 6.73 -35.80 -53.65
C LEU A 9 8.15 -35.72 -54.22
N PRO A 10 8.34 -35.19 -55.45
CA PRO A 10 9.66 -35.06 -56.06
C PRO A 10 10.57 -34.17 -55.19
N ARG A 11 11.82 -34.61 -54.99
CA ARG A 11 12.83 -33.97 -54.11
C ARG A 11 13.03 -32.48 -54.38
N LEU A 12 12.78 -32.02 -55.60
CA LEU A 12 12.89 -30.62 -56.03
C LEU A 12 11.87 -29.70 -55.34
N PHE A 13 10.67 -30.19 -55.03
CA PHE A 13 9.63 -29.39 -54.34
C PHE A 13 9.93 -29.20 -52.85
N ARG A 14 10.60 -30.17 -52.22
CA ARG A 14 11.02 -30.09 -50.81
C ARG A 14 12.14 -29.07 -50.58
N THR A 15 13.08 -28.95 -51.51
CA THR A 15 14.19 -27.98 -51.40
C THR A 15 13.74 -26.53 -51.61
N VAL A 16 12.81 -26.28 -52.55
CA VAL A 16 12.23 -24.95 -52.77
C VAL A 16 11.38 -24.51 -51.57
N PHE A 17 10.62 -25.42 -50.96
CA PHE A 17 9.79 -25.10 -49.79
C PHE A 17 10.65 -24.81 -48.53
N CYS A 18 11.75 -25.53 -48.31
CA CYS A 18 12.69 -25.23 -47.21
C CYS A 18 13.43 -23.89 -47.42
N ALA A 19 13.81 -23.54 -48.65
CA ALA A 19 14.44 -22.26 -48.95
C ALA A 19 13.47 -21.08 -48.77
N ALA A 20 12.19 -21.25 -49.12
CA ALA A 20 11.14 -20.26 -48.88
C ALA A 20 10.80 -20.12 -47.38
N ALA A 21 10.85 -21.21 -46.61
CA ALA A 21 10.66 -21.18 -45.15
C ALA A 21 11.84 -20.53 -44.40
N LEU A 22 13.07 -20.64 -44.90
CA LEU A 22 14.25 -19.96 -44.35
C LEU A 22 14.27 -18.45 -44.66
N LEU A 23 13.64 -18.00 -45.75
CA LEU A 23 13.47 -16.57 -46.08
C LEU A 23 12.43 -15.86 -45.19
N LEU A 24 11.58 -16.59 -44.48
CA LEU A 24 10.61 -16.03 -43.53
C LEU A 24 11.20 -15.80 -42.12
N LEU A 25 12.46 -16.20 -41.88
CA LEU A 25 13.21 -15.91 -40.66
C LEU A 25 13.99 -14.59 -40.81
N ALA A 26 13.34 -13.53 -41.30
CA ALA A 26 13.91 -12.19 -41.25
C ALA A 26 14.11 -11.82 -39.77
N GLY A 27 15.36 -11.89 -39.31
CA GLY A 27 15.73 -11.49 -37.96
C GLY A 27 15.42 -10.01 -37.74
N CYS A 28 14.86 -9.68 -36.58
CA CYS A 28 14.61 -8.30 -36.16
C CYS A 28 15.94 -7.53 -36.11
N ASP A 29 16.07 -6.47 -36.92
CA ASP A 29 17.29 -5.67 -37.08
C ASP A 29 17.67 -4.88 -35.81
N LEU A 30 16.73 -4.76 -34.87
CA LEU A 30 16.89 -4.07 -33.60
C LEU A 30 16.80 -5.03 -32.39
N LYS A 31 17.50 -4.67 -31.31
CA LYS A 31 17.21 -5.13 -29.95
C LYS A 31 16.52 -3.98 -29.23
N VAL A 32 15.29 -4.20 -28.78
CA VAL A 32 14.49 -3.21 -28.07
C VAL A 32 14.31 -3.68 -26.62
N VAL A 33 14.59 -2.80 -25.67
CA VAL A 33 14.47 -3.07 -24.23
C VAL A 33 13.72 -1.92 -23.58
N ASP A 34 12.54 -2.22 -23.02
CA ASP A 34 11.83 -1.29 -22.15
C ASP A 34 12.61 -1.13 -20.84
N LEU A 35 12.94 0.11 -20.49
CA LEU A 35 13.64 0.47 -19.26
C LEU A 35 12.68 0.94 -18.17
N THR A 36 11.39 1.03 -18.46
CA THR A 36 10.38 1.51 -17.53
C THR A 36 10.02 0.43 -16.51
N PRO A 37 10.09 0.73 -15.20
CA PRO A 37 9.64 -0.20 -14.18
C PRO A 37 8.14 -0.49 -14.28
N LYS A 38 7.74 -1.74 -13.99
CA LYS A 38 6.32 -2.14 -13.89
C LYS A 38 5.58 -1.48 -12.72
N VAL A 39 6.34 -0.96 -11.75
CA VAL A 39 5.82 -0.27 -10.56
C VAL A 39 6.60 1.03 -10.40
N LEU A 40 5.89 2.15 -10.50
CA LEU A 40 6.44 3.49 -10.38
C LEU A 40 6.07 4.06 -8.99
N PRO A 41 7.01 4.65 -8.25
CA PRO A 41 6.70 5.30 -6.98
C PRO A 41 5.93 6.59 -7.24
N GLU A 42 4.83 6.81 -6.51
CA GLU A 42 4.09 8.07 -6.61
C GLU A 42 5.00 9.26 -6.29
N ASN A 43 4.91 10.32 -7.09
CA ASN A 43 5.64 11.56 -6.86
C ASN A 43 4.69 12.78 -6.91
N PRO A 44 5.02 13.89 -6.23
CA PRO A 44 4.14 15.07 -6.16
C PRO A 44 3.84 15.71 -7.51
N SER A 45 4.78 15.66 -8.47
CA SER A 45 4.56 16.24 -9.80
C SER A 45 3.66 15.37 -10.68
N ARG A 46 3.48 14.09 -10.35
CA ARG A 46 2.84 13.05 -11.17
C ARG A 46 3.45 12.94 -12.58
N ILE A 47 4.71 13.33 -12.75
CA ILE A 47 5.46 13.19 -13.99
C ILE A 47 6.30 11.93 -13.90
N TYR A 48 6.20 11.04 -14.89
CA TYR A 48 6.92 9.78 -14.94
C TYR A 48 7.73 9.68 -16.23
N THR A 49 8.98 9.23 -16.10
CA THR A 49 9.87 9.00 -17.24
C THR A 49 9.69 7.59 -17.77
N PHE A 50 9.31 7.48 -19.04
CA PHE A 50 9.28 6.24 -19.80
C PHE A 50 10.57 6.12 -20.60
N GLY A 51 11.27 5.02 -20.43
CA GLY A 51 12.60 4.80 -21.02
C GLY A 51 12.62 3.61 -21.97
N LEU A 52 13.27 3.78 -23.12
CA LEU A 52 13.46 2.74 -24.12
C LEU A 52 14.93 2.67 -24.53
N ARG A 53 15.50 1.48 -24.60
CA ARG A 53 16.81 1.25 -25.24
C ARG A 53 16.64 0.52 -26.55
N VAL A 54 17.16 1.13 -27.62
CA VAL A 54 17.21 0.56 -28.96
C VAL A 54 18.67 0.32 -29.33
N THR A 55 19.02 -0.91 -29.68
CA THR A 55 20.37 -1.28 -30.10
C THR A 55 20.31 -1.97 -31.47
N PRO A 56 20.89 -1.38 -32.53
CA PRO A 56 21.03 -2.05 -33.81
C PRO A 56 21.79 -3.37 -33.68
N LYS A 57 21.27 -4.44 -34.29
CA LYS A 57 21.95 -5.75 -34.37
C LYS A 57 22.72 -5.93 -35.68
N SER A 58 22.44 -5.09 -36.67
CA SER A 58 23.03 -5.13 -38.00
C SER A 58 23.69 -3.79 -38.33
N THR A 59 24.85 -3.84 -38.99
CA THR A 59 25.54 -2.64 -39.51
C THR A 59 24.79 -1.99 -40.67
N LYS A 60 23.79 -2.68 -41.24
CA LYS A 60 22.90 -2.15 -42.28
C LYS A 60 21.89 -1.14 -41.74
N VAL A 61 21.69 -1.05 -40.43
CA VAL A 61 20.77 -0.07 -39.83
C VAL A 61 21.40 1.32 -39.90
N VAL A 62 20.68 2.27 -40.51
CA VAL A 62 21.07 3.69 -40.52
C VAL A 62 20.76 4.27 -39.15
N VAL A 63 21.73 4.28 -38.24
CA VAL A 63 21.54 4.62 -36.81
C VAL A 63 20.91 6.00 -36.60
N SER A 64 21.27 6.99 -37.42
CA SER A 64 20.71 8.35 -37.36
C SER A 64 19.24 8.44 -37.75
N SER A 65 18.69 7.41 -38.38
CA SER A 65 17.28 7.36 -38.80
C SER A 65 16.34 6.77 -37.75
N ILE A 66 16.87 6.33 -36.60
CA ILE A 66 16.08 5.71 -35.54
C ILE A 66 15.25 6.77 -34.84
N GLU A 67 13.93 6.67 -34.98
CA GLU A 67 12.94 7.48 -34.29
C GLU A 67 12.13 6.59 -33.34
N ALA A 68 12.13 6.92 -32.05
CA ALA A 68 11.32 6.21 -31.06
C ALA A 68 10.08 7.04 -30.68
N ARG A 69 8.95 6.35 -30.53
CA ARG A 69 7.67 6.91 -30.08
C ARG A 69 7.09 5.99 -29.03
N ILE A 70 6.39 6.56 -28.06
CA ILE A 70 5.59 5.82 -27.09
C ILE A 70 4.11 6.03 -27.40
N VAL A 71 3.31 4.98 -27.28
CA VAL A 71 1.87 5.05 -27.40
C VAL A 71 1.27 4.82 -26.03
N ILE A 72 0.57 5.81 -25.49
CA ILE A 72 -0.15 5.75 -24.21
C ILE A 72 -1.62 6.02 -24.50
N ASP A 73 -2.52 5.12 -24.11
CA ASP A 73 -3.96 5.24 -24.36
C ASP A 73 -4.35 5.49 -25.82
N GLY A 74 -3.57 4.93 -26.75
CA GLY A 74 -3.78 5.10 -28.19
C GLY A 74 -3.28 6.45 -28.74
N GLN A 75 -2.73 7.33 -27.92
CA GLN A 75 -2.07 8.56 -28.36
C GLN A 75 -0.57 8.34 -28.56
N ILE A 76 -0.05 8.82 -29.69
CA ILE A 76 1.36 8.66 -30.07
C ILE A 76 2.14 9.89 -29.61
N HIS A 77 3.22 9.67 -28.87
CA HIS A 77 4.11 10.72 -28.37
C HIS A 77 5.55 10.47 -28.85
N PRO A 78 6.23 11.47 -29.44
CA PRO A 78 7.63 11.33 -29.81
C PRO A 78 8.52 11.29 -28.56
N MET A 79 9.50 10.39 -28.54
CA MET A 79 10.49 10.33 -27.48
C MET A 79 11.73 11.15 -27.86
N THR A 80 12.43 11.67 -26.87
CA THR A 80 13.71 12.38 -27.05
C THR A 80 14.86 11.45 -26.71
N THR A 81 16.08 11.75 -27.20
CA THR A 81 17.26 10.98 -26.81
C THR A 81 17.55 11.19 -25.33
N GLY A 82 17.58 10.11 -24.56
CA GLY A 82 17.76 10.13 -23.11
C GLY A 82 19.20 10.42 -22.69
N THR A 83 19.35 10.78 -21.41
CA THR A 83 20.67 11.13 -20.84
C THR A 83 21.51 9.91 -20.44
N LEU A 84 20.87 8.74 -20.35
CA LEU A 84 21.47 7.47 -19.88
C LEU A 84 22.33 6.72 -20.92
N GLY A 85 22.74 7.41 -21.99
CA GLY A 85 23.68 6.91 -22.99
C GLY A 85 23.10 6.71 -24.39
N LYS A 86 23.95 6.33 -25.34
CA LYS A 86 23.59 6.17 -26.76
C LYS A 86 22.46 5.14 -26.94
N GLY A 87 21.50 5.46 -27.81
CA GLY A 87 20.38 4.58 -28.14
C GLY A 87 19.32 4.47 -27.03
N VAL A 88 19.39 5.33 -26.00
CA VAL A 88 18.32 5.48 -25.02
C VAL A 88 17.40 6.61 -25.46
N PHE A 89 16.10 6.39 -25.35
CA PHE A 89 15.05 7.36 -25.60
C PHE A 89 14.18 7.50 -24.36
N GLU A 90 13.78 8.72 -24.04
CA GLU A 90 13.01 9.07 -22.86
C GLU A 90 11.78 9.90 -23.25
N TYR A 91 10.70 9.74 -22.49
CA TYR A 91 9.52 10.59 -22.59
C TYR A 91 8.96 10.83 -21.19
N GLU A 92 8.68 12.10 -20.88
CA GLU A 92 8.04 12.49 -19.64
C GLU A 92 6.53 12.56 -19.83
N PHE A 93 5.79 11.75 -19.06
CA PHE A 93 4.34 11.71 -19.11
C PHE A 93 3.73 12.19 -17.81
N GLN A 94 2.84 13.18 -17.91
CA GLN A 94 2.04 13.70 -16.81
C GLN A 94 0.82 12.79 -16.61
N LEU A 95 0.81 11.98 -15.54
CA LEU A 95 -0.31 11.09 -15.24
C LEU A 95 -1.54 11.89 -14.80
N PRO A 96 -2.70 11.80 -15.49
CA PRO A 96 -3.93 12.50 -15.12
C PRO A 96 -4.40 12.14 -13.71
N ALA A 97 -5.01 13.09 -12.99
CA ALA A 97 -5.52 12.90 -11.64
C ALA A 97 -6.50 11.72 -11.53
N GLY A 98 -6.48 11.01 -10.40
CA GLY A 98 -7.37 9.86 -10.16
C GLY A 98 -6.99 8.57 -10.89
N ARG A 99 -5.90 8.58 -11.67
CA ARG A 99 -5.37 7.39 -12.34
C ARG A 99 -4.10 6.89 -11.66
N ASP A 100 -3.96 5.57 -11.58
CA ASP A 100 -2.83 4.84 -10.98
C ASP A 100 -2.29 3.70 -11.86
N GLU A 101 -2.93 3.38 -12.99
CA GLU A 101 -2.46 2.39 -13.98
C GLU A 101 -2.38 3.00 -15.39
N LEU A 102 -1.33 2.65 -16.13
CA LEU A 102 -1.11 3.02 -17.53
C LEU A 102 -0.79 1.79 -18.37
N ALA A 103 -1.37 1.72 -19.57
CA ALA A 103 -0.99 0.78 -20.61
C ALA A 103 -0.26 1.51 -21.74
N TYR A 104 0.85 0.96 -22.20
CA TYR A 104 1.68 1.57 -23.23
C TYR A 104 2.44 0.53 -24.05
N TYR A 105 2.92 0.94 -25.22
CA TYR A 105 3.92 0.23 -26.01
C TYR A 105 4.78 1.22 -26.79
N TYR A 106 5.91 0.77 -27.32
CA TYR A 106 6.79 1.61 -28.14
C TYR A 106 6.67 1.27 -29.61
N LEU A 107 6.85 2.29 -30.45
CA LEU A 107 6.95 2.19 -31.90
C LEU A 107 8.28 2.79 -32.33
N ILE A 108 9.03 2.07 -33.15
CA ILE A 108 10.37 2.45 -33.60
C ILE A 108 10.38 2.46 -35.12
N ASN A 109 10.54 3.64 -35.71
CA ASN A 109 10.77 3.78 -37.15
C ASN A 109 12.27 3.91 -37.42
N TYR A 110 12.76 3.22 -38.45
CA TYR A 110 14.17 3.27 -38.83
C TYR A 110 14.35 2.90 -40.30
N SER A 111 15.55 3.11 -40.82
CA SER A 111 15.93 2.72 -42.18
C SER A 111 17.06 1.71 -42.17
N VAL A 112 17.02 0.78 -43.13
CA VAL A 112 18.04 -0.23 -43.35
C VAL A 112 18.57 -0.08 -44.77
N GLU A 113 19.90 0.01 -44.90
CA GLU A 113 20.60 0.04 -46.18
C GLU A 113 20.93 -1.38 -46.63
N ASN A 114 20.45 -1.76 -47.81
CA ASN A 114 20.79 -3.02 -48.45
C ASN A 114 21.34 -2.78 -49.85
N ASP A 115 21.76 -3.85 -50.53
CA ASP A 115 22.35 -3.77 -51.87
C ASP A 115 21.39 -3.19 -52.93
N ALA A 116 20.09 -3.08 -52.62
CA ALA A 116 19.05 -2.50 -53.46
C ALA A 116 18.60 -1.09 -53.03
N GLY A 117 19.22 -0.50 -51.98
CA GLY A 117 18.94 0.86 -51.49
C GLY A 117 18.47 0.93 -50.03
N ILE A 118 17.95 2.10 -49.63
CA ILE A 118 17.48 2.37 -48.27
C ILE A 118 15.99 2.00 -48.16
N VAL A 119 15.66 1.11 -47.23
CA VAL A 119 14.28 0.65 -46.96
C VAL A 119 13.84 1.08 -45.57
N ARG A 120 12.65 1.68 -45.46
CA ARG A 120 12.05 2.03 -44.16
C ARG A 120 11.44 0.80 -43.49
N ARG A 121 11.60 0.72 -42.18
CA ARG A 121 11.11 -0.34 -41.30
C ARG A 121 10.43 0.26 -40.08
N GLU A 122 9.59 -0.56 -39.47
CA GLU A 122 8.90 -0.27 -38.22
C GLU A 122 8.94 -1.51 -37.34
N ASP A 123 9.31 -1.33 -36.08
CA ASP A 123 9.22 -2.34 -35.02
C ASP A 123 8.38 -1.80 -33.88
N TYR A 124 7.77 -2.70 -33.09
CA TYR A 124 7.00 -2.36 -31.91
C TYR A 124 7.26 -3.34 -30.77
N THR A 125 7.01 -2.88 -29.53
CA THR A 125 7.00 -3.77 -28.36
C THR A 125 5.58 -4.29 -28.10
N ASP A 126 5.49 -5.33 -27.28
CA ASP A 126 4.20 -5.73 -26.71
C ASP A 126 3.63 -4.62 -25.80
N ILE A 127 2.30 -4.64 -25.65
CA ILE A 127 1.60 -3.77 -24.70
C ILE A 127 2.02 -4.16 -23.28
N THR A 128 2.55 -3.18 -22.56
CA THR A 128 2.98 -3.30 -21.17
C THR A 128 2.11 -2.42 -20.28
N LYS A 129 1.93 -2.85 -19.03
CA LYS A 129 1.26 -2.06 -17.99
C LYS A 129 2.24 -1.66 -16.91
N THR A 130 2.15 -0.41 -16.47
CA THR A 130 2.80 0.07 -15.26
C THR A 130 1.78 0.64 -14.31
N ARG A 131 2.02 0.47 -13.01
CA ARG A 131 1.19 1.03 -11.95
C ARG A 131 1.98 1.98 -11.08
N VAL A 132 1.37 3.10 -10.73
CA VAL A 132 1.86 4.01 -9.71
C VAL A 132 1.43 3.49 -8.35
N VAL A 133 2.37 3.34 -7.44
CA VAL A 133 2.08 2.96 -6.06
C VAL A 133 2.54 4.03 -5.10
N GLY A 134 1.66 4.40 -4.18
CA GLY A 134 1.90 5.46 -3.20
C GLY A 134 2.71 5.04 -1.98
N ARG A 135 2.87 3.74 -1.70
CA ARG A 135 3.40 3.26 -0.42
C ARG A 135 4.88 2.94 -0.47
N TYR A 136 5.70 3.88 -0.01
CA TYR A 136 7.10 3.60 0.32
C TYR A 136 7.48 4.34 1.61
N VAL A 137 8.08 3.58 2.52
CA VAL A 137 8.46 3.92 3.91
C VAL A 137 7.26 3.95 4.86
N LEU A 138 7.24 3.00 5.79
CA LEU A 138 6.37 3.03 6.97
C LEU A 138 7.30 3.07 8.17
N THR A 139 7.16 4.09 9.01
CA THR A 139 7.96 4.19 10.23
C THR A 139 7.06 4.67 11.35
N MET A 140 7.04 3.91 12.44
CA MET A 140 6.42 4.37 13.68
C MET A 140 7.36 5.37 14.35
N GLU A 141 6.80 6.46 14.87
CA GLU A 141 7.55 7.44 15.66
C GLU A 141 8.21 6.83 16.90
N THR A 142 7.56 5.81 17.50
CA THR A 142 8.10 4.97 18.56
C THR A 142 7.67 3.52 18.37
N ASN A 143 8.45 2.58 18.88
CA ASN A 143 8.16 1.15 18.87
C ASN A 143 7.70 0.61 20.24
N ARG A 144 7.31 1.49 21.15
CA ARG A 144 6.92 1.14 22.51
C ARG A 144 6.07 2.23 23.14
N GLY A 145 5.10 1.83 23.97
CA GLY A 145 4.25 2.75 24.72
C GLY A 145 3.21 2.03 25.57
N PRO A 146 2.60 2.73 26.55
CA PRO A 146 1.53 2.18 27.37
C PRO A 146 0.24 2.00 26.55
N VAL A 147 -0.68 1.17 27.06
CA VAL A 147 -2.04 1.05 26.51
C VAL A 147 -2.71 2.42 26.43
N GLY A 148 -3.46 2.64 25.35
CA GLY A 148 -4.20 3.86 25.10
C GLY A 148 -3.39 5.01 24.50
N ALA A 149 -2.07 4.93 24.47
CA ALA A 149 -1.24 5.97 23.86
C ALA A 149 -1.51 6.08 22.36
N ARG A 150 -1.51 7.31 21.82
CA ARG A 150 -1.59 7.55 20.38
C ARG A 150 -0.19 7.57 19.77
N ILE A 151 0.03 6.74 18.75
CA ILE A 151 1.33 6.57 18.08
C ILE A 151 1.21 6.95 16.61
N SER A 152 2.11 7.82 16.14
CA SER A 152 2.17 8.22 14.73
C SER A 152 2.89 7.18 13.87
N VAL A 153 2.37 6.95 12.67
CA VAL A 153 3.02 6.21 11.58
C VAL A 153 3.19 7.16 10.41
N VAL A 154 4.43 7.46 10.07
CA VAL A 154 4.78 8.31 8.93
C VAL A 154 5.04 7.43 7.73
N GLY A 155 4.53 7.86 6.58
CA GLY A 155 4.73 7.18 5.32
C GLY A 155 4.14 7.96 4.15
N ARG A 156 3.72 7.24 3.11
CA ARG A 156 3.09 7.82 1.92
C ARG A 156 2.00 6.89 1.41
N GLY A 157 1.01 7.46 0.73
CA GLY A 157 -0.06 6.69 0.10
C GLY A 157 -1.05 6.09 1.09
N PHE A 158 -1.25 6.74 2.24
CA PHE A 158 -2.28 6.35 3.17
C PHE A 158 -3.67 6.74 2.66
N GLY A 159 -4.63 5.86 2.86
CA GLY A 159 -6.04 6.09 2.60
C GLY A 159 -6.89 5.97 3.88
N SER A 160 -8.12 6.47 3.82
CA SER A 160 -9.06 6.40 4.95
C SER A 160 -9.50 4.98 5.32
N ALA A 161 -9.31 4.01 4.42
CA ALA A 161 -9.60 2.60 4.66
C ALA A 161 -8.40 1.84 5.26
N ASP A 162 -7.27 2.51 5.49
CA ASP A 162 -6.08 1.88 6.04
C ASP A 162 -6.22 1.63 7.54
N VAL A 163 -5.85 0.43 7.97
CA VAL A 163 -5.97 -0.02 9.35
C VAL A 163 -4.66 -0.61 9.82
N VAL A 164 -4.17 -0.13 10.96
CA VAL A 164 -3.05 -0.73 11.68
C VAL A 164 -3.54 -1.99 12.40
N LYS A 165 -2.73 -3.04 12.36
CA LYS A 165 -2.98 -4.31 13.06
C LYS A 165 -1.83 -4.68 13.98
N PHE A 166 -2.17 -5.25 15.11
CA PHE A 166 -1.29 -5.88 16.08
C PHE A 166 -1.53 -7.39 16.10
N ASP A 167 -0.55 -8.20 15.66
CA ASP A 167 -0.71 -9.66 15.51
C ASP A 167 -2.05 -10.05 14.86
N ASP A 168 -2.37 -9.34 13.77
CA ASP A 168 -3.59 -9.48 12.95
C ASP A 168 -4.89 -8.91 13.56
N GLN A 169 -4.85 -8.41 14.79
CA GLN A 169 -5.96 -7.69 15.40
C GLN A 169 -5.97 -6.22 14.96
N PRO A 170 -7.04 -5.74 14.28
CA PRO A 170 -7.15 -4.34 13.92
C PRO A 170 -7.24 -3.47 15.17
N VAL A 171 -6.59 -2.31 15.11
CA VAL A 171 -6.67 -1.30 16.17
C VAL A 171 -7.23 -0.01 15.65
N ARG A 172 -7.75 0.80 16.58
CA ARG A 172 -8.29 2.12 16.25
C ARG A 172 -7.19 2.94 15.57
N THR A 173 -7.39 3.16 14.28
CA THR A 173 -6.48 3.87 13.39
C THR A 173 -7.16 5.16 12.95
N VAL A 174 -6.42 6.26 12.95
CA VAL A 174 -6.86 7.56 12.47
C VAL A 174 -6.04 7.91 11.25
N ASN A 175 -6.71 8.20 10.14
CA ASN A 175 -6.06 8.77 8.97
C ASN A 175 -5.91 10.28 9.17
N GLU A 176 -4.69 10.75 9.39
CA GLU A 176 -4.41 12.19 9.52
C GLU A 176 -4.32 12.84 8.14
N SER A 177 -3.71 12.14 7.17
CA SER A 177 -3.45 12.62 5.82
C SER A 177 -3.03 11.46 4.91
N SER A 178 -2.62 11.77 3.67
CA SER A 178 -1.99 10.80 2.77
C SER A 178 -0.55 10.41 3.17
N ASN A 179 0.05 11.07 4.16
CA ASN A 179 1.43 10.84 4.61
C ASN A 179 1.59 10.57 6.12
N ALA A 180 0.52 10.64 6.89
CA ALA A 180 0.49 10.26 8.29
C ALA A 180 -0.78 9.47 8.65
N LEU A 181 -0.59 8.38 9.38
CA LEU A 181 -1.63 7.72 10.18
C LEU A 181 -1.26 7.87 11.65
N SER A 182 -2.23 7.68 12.53
CA SER A 182 -1.96 7.33 13.91
C SER A 182 -2.78 6.13 14.34
N PHE A 183 -2.37 5.45 15.39
CA PHE A 183 -3.16 4.40 16.03
C PHE A 183 -3.11 4.53 17.55
N PHE A 184 -4.13 4.01 18.22
CA PHE A 184 -4.13 3.88 19.67
C PHE A 184 -3.59 2.50 20.07
N VAL A 185 -2.64 2.46 21.01
CA VAL A 185 -2.11 1.20 21.55
C VAL A 185 -3.26 0.41 22.18
N PRO A 186 -3.54 -0.82 21.72
CA PRO A 186 -4.73 -1.57 22.12
C PRO A 186 -4.63 -2.12 23.54
N ALA A 187 -5.78 -2.45 24.12
CA ALA A 187 -5.89 -3.11 25.41
C ALA A 187 -5.54 -4.62 25.31
N VAL A 188 -4.25 -4.92 25.20
CA VAL A 188 -3.69 -6.28 25.07
C VAL A 188 -2.78 -6.63 26.24
N THR A 189 -2.30 -7.88 26.28
CA THR A 189 -1.35 -8.31 27.31
C THR A 189 -0.07 -7.48 27.28
N THR A 190 0.26 -6.86 28.40
CA THR A 190 1.42 -5.97 28.51
C THR A 190 2.73 -6.77 28.62
N GLY A 191 3.86 -6.08 28.39
CA GLY A 191 5.20 -6.66 28.48
C GLY A 191 5.67 -7.43 27.25
N LYS A 192 4.79 -7.67 26.26
CA LYS A 192 5.05 -8.43 25.03
C LYS A 192 5.30 -7.55 23.82
N ASN A 193 6.05 -8.09 22.85
CA ASN A 193 6.21 -7.50 21.52
C ASN A 193 5.14 -8.05 20.59
N TYR A 194 4.56 -7.17 19.80
CA TYR A 194 3.55 -7.50 18.81
C TYR A 194 4.03 -7.10 17.42
N ARG A 195 3.67 -7.86 16.39
CA ARG A 195 3.90 -7.49 15.00
C ARG A 195 2.91 -6.39 14.61
N VAL A 196 3.43 -5.28 14.08
CA VAL A 196 2.64 -4.17 13.55
C VAL A 196 2.61 -4.26 12.04
N THR A 197 1.41 -4.39 11.47
CA THR A 197 1.17 -4.35 10.03
C THR A 197 0.19 -3.25 9.69
N LEU A 198 0.28 -2.76 8.47
CA LEU A 198 -0.70 -1.88 7.85
C LEU A 198 -1.47 -2.68 6.82
N GLU A 199 -2.78 -2.70 6.93
CA GLU A 199 -3.67 -3.32 5.95
C GLU A 199 -4.46 -2.24 5.21
N GLY A 200 -4.58 -2.38 3.90
CA GLY A 200 -5.38 -1.49 3.08
C GLY A 200 -5.53 -1.98 1.65
N ALA A 201 -6.05 -1.13 0.76
CA ALA A 201 -6.30 -1.49 -0.65
C ALA A 201 -5.05 -1.97 -1.40
N ALA A 202 -3.87 -1.47 -1.04
CA ALA A 202 -2.59 -1.89 -1.62
C ALA A 202 -2.05 -3.23 -1.07
N GLY A 203 -2.78 -3.86 -0.14
CA GLY A 203 -2.38 -5.08 0.56
C GLY A 203 -1.83 -4.83 1.96
N SER A 204 -1.26 -5.89 2.54
CA SER A 204 -0.64 -5.87 3.86
C SER A 204 0.83 -5.47 3.76
N SER A 205 1.27 -4.52 4.59
CA SER A 205 2.66 -4.04 4.65
C SER A 205 3.18 -4.13 6.09
N PRO A 206 4.35 -4.74 6.33
CA PRO A 206 4.96 -4.73 7.66
C PRO A 206 5.39 -3.31 8.01
N VAL A 207 5.03 -2.87 9.22
CA VAL A 207 5.47 -1.58 9.78
C VAL A 207 6.63 -1.81 10.74
N GLY A 208 6.56 -2.86 11.57
CA GLY A 208 7.62 -3.21 12.51
C GLY A 208 7.10 -4.09 13.65
N THR A 209 7.75 -3.97 14.80
CA THR A 209 7.31 -4.56 16.06
C THR A 209 7.08 -3.47 17.09
N PHE A 210 6.11 -3.67 17.99
CA PHE A 210 5.81 -2.69 19.02
C PHE A 210 5.57 -3.37 20.37
N ARG A 211 6.19 -2.83 21.42
CA ARG A 211 6.11 -3.37 22.79
C ARG A 211 5.08 -2.60 23.61
N VAL A 212 4.06 -3.30 24.09
CA VAL A 212 3.02 -2.69 24.94
C VAL A 212 3.48 -2.67 26.38
N ASP A 213 3.53 -1.49 26.99
CA ASP A 213 3.93 -1.31 28.39
C ASP A 213 2.73 -1.40 29.35
N PRO A 214 2.94 -1.91 30.58
CA PRO A 214 1.94 -1.82 31.63
C PRO A 214 1.71 -0.36 32.01
N ALA A 215 0.45 -0.01 32.24
CA ALA A 215 0.06 1.32 32.69
C ALA A 215 -0.59 1.26 34.07
N VAL A 216 -0.29 2.24 34.92
CA VAL A 216 -1.04 2.49 36.16
C VAL A 216 -2.17 3.45 35.83
N LEU A 217 -3.34 3.25 36.45
CA LEU A 217 -4.50 4.10 36.31
C LEU A 217 -5.27 4.06 37.63
N ASP A 218 -5.60 5.23 38.15
CA ASP A 218 -6.48 5.36 39.30
C ASP A 218 -7.90 5.67 38.82
N VAL A 219 -8.89 5.05 39.46
CA VAL A 219 -10.30 5.24 39.13
C VAL A 219 -11.08 5.59 40.38
N SER A 220 -11.89 6.63 40.30
CA SER A 220 -12.75 7.08 41.40
C SER A 220 -14.14 7.47 40.91
N PRO A 221 -15.22 6.94 41.51
CA PRO A 221 -15.23 5.94 42.58
C PRO A 221 -14.82 4.55 42.08
N ALA A 222 -14.31 3.71 42.98
CA ALA A 222 -13.90 2.32 42.65
C ALA A 222 -15.08 1.38 42.36
N ARG A 223 -16.33 1.84 42.55
CA ARG A 223 -17.56 1.12 42.21
C ARG A 223 -18.69 2.11 41.90
N LEU A 224 -19.64 1.67 41.09
CA LEU A 224 -20.81 2.43 40.68
C LEU A 224 -22.09 1.79 41.21
N GLU A 225 -22.95 2.61 41.81
CA GLU A 225 -24.29 2.22 42.27
C GLU A 225 -25.29 3.23 41.74
N LEU A 226 -26.01 2.83 40.69
CA LEU A 226 -26.91 3.69 39.93
C LEU A 226 -28.35 3.22 40.09
N THR A 227 -29.30 4.14 39.90
CA THR A 227 -30.68 3.80 39.54
C THR A 227 -30.84 3.87 38.02
N SER A 228 -31.86 3.20 37.47
CA SER A 228 -32.19 3.38 36.05
C SER A 228 -32.41 4.87 35.71
N GLY A 229 -31.67 5.37 34.72
CA GLY A 229 -31.65 6.78 34.32
C GLY A 229 -30.77 7.68 35.19
N GLY A 230 -30.33 7.22 36.36
CA GLY A 230 -29.40 7.94 37.25
C GLY A 230 -28.03 8.13 36.61
N ILE A 231 -27.34 9.20 37.00
CA ILE A 231 -26.02 9.58 36.48
C ILE A 231 -25.04 9.66 37.65
N GLN A 232 -23.85 9.10 37.48
CA GLN A 232 -22.75 9.20 38.44
C GLN A 232 -21.44 9.50 37.70
N PRO A 233 -20.67 10.51 38.15
CA PRO A 233 -19.38 10.80 37.55
C PRO A 233 -18.36 9.71 37.90
N LEU A 234 -17.56 9.33 36.92
CA LEU A 234 -16.42 8.41 37.04
C LEU A 234 -15.17 9.12 36.52
N THR A 235 -14.21 9.33 37.42
CA THR A 235 -12.94 9.98 37.13
C THR A 235 -11.85 8.94 36.94
N PHE A 236 -11.11 9.09 35.86
CA PHE A 236 -9.92 8.30 35.53
C PHE A 236 -8.69 9.21 35.61
N THR A 237 -7.66 8.77 36.31
CA THR A 237 -6.40 9.51 36.48
C THR A 237 -5.23 8.64 36.05
N VAL A 238 -4.46 9.13 35.08
CA VAL A 238 -3.23 8.52 34.59
C VAL A 238 -2.00 9.16 35.28
N PRO A 239 -0.90 8.43 35.47
CA PRO A 239 0.26 8.92 36.23
C PRO A 239 1.02 10.04 35.52
N ASN A 240 0.97 10.08 34.19
CA ASN A 240 1.62 11.08 33.37
C ASN A 240 0.56 11.82 32.54
N VAL A 241 0.82 13.08 32.23
CA VAL A 241 -0.01 13.83 31.27
C VAL A 241 -0.08 13.07 29.95
N ALA A 242 -1.26 13.04 29.34
CA ALA A 242 -1.45 12.42 28.05
C ALA A 242 -0.66 13.18 26.98
N SER A 243 0.06 12.43 26.15
CA SER A 243 0.83 12.95 25.02
C SER A 243 -0.06 13.62 23.97
N SER A 244 0.56 14.13 22.90
CA SER A 244 -0.17 14.75 21.80
C SER A 244 -1.24 13.82 21.23
N GLY A 245 -2.46 14.32 21.07
CA GLY A 245 -3.62 13.53 20.65
C GLY A 245 -4.36 12.76 21.74
N GLY A 246 -3.96 12.89 23.02
CA GLY A 246 -4.66 12.31 24.17
C GLY A 246 -4.38 10.81 24.39
N GLN A 247 -5.03 10.25 25.42
CA GLN A 247 -4.93 8.82 25.77
C GLN A 247 -6.32 8.19 25.82
N LEU A 248 -6.56 7.19 24.98
CA LEU A 248 -7.80 6.41 24.95
C LEU A 248 -7.80 5.38 26.08
N LEU A 249 -8.81 5.41 26.94
CA LEU A 249 -9.05 4.36 27.91
C LEU A 249 -10.14 3.44 27.34
N ASP A 250 -9.73 2.27 26.86
CA ASP A 250 -10.65 1.27 26.30
C ASP A 250 -11.42 0.56 27.43
N VAL A 251 -12.58 1.12 27.77
CA VAL A 251 -13.47 0.60 28.80
C VAL A 251 -14.48 -0.36 28.16
N THR A 252 -14.49 -1.60 28.62
CA THR A 252 -15.46 -2.62 28.19
C THR A 252 -16.38 -3.01 29.35
N THR A 253 -17.49 -3.68 29.08
CA THR A 253 -18.44 -4.13 30.11
C THR A 253 -19.04 -5.49 29.76
N ASP A 254 -19.40 -6.25 30.80
CA ASP A 254 -20.18 -7.49 30.70
C ASP A 254 -21.71 -7.26 30.80
N VAL A 255 -22.14 -6.02 31.05
CA VAL A 255 -23.55 -5.61 31.19
C VAL A 255 -23.91 -4.43 30.29
N PRO A 256 -23.81 -4.58 28.95
CA PRO A 256 -23.97 -3.47 27.99
C PRO A 256 -25.36 -2.81 28.06
N ASP A 257 -26.40 -3.55 28.44
CA ASP A 257 -27.77 -3.03 28.61
C ASP A 257 -27.93 -2.13 29.85
N SER A 258 -27.00 -2.22 30.80
CA SER A 258 -27.06 -1.55 32.10
C SER A 258 -26.22 -0.28 32.16
N VAL A 259 -25.32 -0.03 31.21
CA VAL A 259 -24.42 1.13 31.25
C VAL A 259 -24.46 1.92 29.96
N ILE A 260 -24.62 3.24 30.10
CA ILE A 260 -24.50 4.20 29.01
C ILE A 260 -23.38 5.15 29.41
N MET A 261 -22.27 5.13 28.67
CA MET A 261 -21.11 5.98 28.92
C MET A 261 -20.46 6.39 27.59
N PRO A 262 -19.88 7.60 27.50
CA PRO A 262 -19.11 8.01 26.33
C PRO A 262 -17.77 7.27 26.25
N GLU A 263 -17.10 7.36 25.11
CA GLU A 263 -15.68 7.00 25.01
C GLU A 263 -14.87 7.81 26.03
N VAL A 264 -13.91 7.17 26.67
CA VAL A 264 -13.08 7.78 27.69
C VAL A 264 -11.74 8.15 27.09
N ILE A 265 -11.51 9.45 26.88
CA ILE A 265 -10.25 9.96 26.34
C ILE A 265 -9.70 11.00 27.32
N VAL A 266 -8.52 10.73 27.89
CA VAL A 266 -7.77 11.74 28.65
C VAL A 266 -7.25 12.77 27.64
N PRO A 267 -7.65 14.05 27.74
CA PRO A 267 -7.23 15.08 26.79
C PRO A 267 -5.71 15.28 26.79
N GLU A 268 -5.18 15.70 25.65
CA GLU A 268 -3.77 16.12 25.54
C GLU A 268 -3.39 17.13 26.63
N GLY A 269 -2.25 16.90 27.28
CA GLY A 269 -1.75 17.76 28.36
C GLY A 269 -2.49 17.61 29.70
N ALA A 270 -3.59 16.85 29.75
CA ALA A 270 -4.26 16.49 31.00
C ALA A 270 -3.79 15.13 31.49
N ASN A 271 -3.91 14.89 32.80
CA ASN A 271 -3.64 13.58 33.40
C ASN A 271 -4.92 12.93 33.95
N SER A 272 -6.09 13.51 33.71
CA SER A 272 -7.36 12.94 34.15
C SER A 272 -8.51 13.33 33.23
N VAL A 273 -9.57 12.53 33.27
CA VAL A 273 -10.86 12.81 32.63
C VAL A 273 -11.98 12.32 33.54
N THR A 274 -13.07 13.07 33.60
CA THR A 274 -14.29 12.66 34.28
C THR A 274 -15.39 12.48 33.25
N VAL A 275 -16.04 11.33 33.27
CA VAL A 275 -17.17 11.00 32.40
C VAL A 275 -18.41 10.70 33.22
N ASP A 276 -19.57 11.09 32.70
CA ASP A 276 -20.85 10.75 33.31
C ASP A 276 -21.28 9.36 32.88
N VAL A 277 -21.42 8.46 33.85
CA VAL A 277 -21.94 7.10 33.63
C VAL A 277 -23.41 7.08 33.99
N LYS A 278 -24.25 6.71 33.03
CA LYS A 278 -25.70 6.64 33.19
C LYS A 278 -26.19 5.19 33.31
N GLY A 279 -27.07 4.94 34.28
CA GLY A 279 -27.71 3.64 34.49
C GLY A 279 -28.75 3.35 33.41
N GLY A 280 -28.64 2.17 32.79
CA GLY A 280 -29.58 1.62 31.82
C GLY A 280 -30.64 0.74 32.47
N LYS A 281 -30.77 -0.51 32.00
CA LYS A 281 -31.63 -1.53 32.63
C LYS A 281 -31.05 -2.00 33.98
N PRO A 282 -31.88 -2.45 34.93
CA PRO A 282 -31.40 -3.06 36.15
C PRO A 282 -30.50 -4.27 35.86
N GLY A 283 -29.40 -4.39 36.61
CA GLY A 283 -28.41 -5.45 36.44
C GLY A 283 -27.15 -5.23 37.27
N ALA A 284 -26.33 -6.27 37.38
CA ALA A 284 -25.06 -6.21 38.10
C ALA A 284 -23.95 -6.82 37.24
N GLY A 285 -22.82 -6.13 37.17
CA GLY A 285 -21.68 -6.50 36.34
C GLY A 285 -20.48 -5.61 36.64
N ASN A 286 -19.62 -5.42 35.65
CA ASN A 286 -18.38 -4.68 35.79
C ASN A 286 -18.06 -3.85 34.55
N LEU A 287 -17.24 -2.82 34.77
CA LEU A 287 -16.43 -2.19 33.75
C LEU A 287 -15.00 -2.72 33.83
N PHE A 288 -14.36 -2.95 32.69
CA PHE A 288 -13.01 -3.50 32.59
C PHE A 288 -12.10 -2.56 31.80
N LEU A 289 -10.88 -2.36 32.31
CA LEU A 289 -9.79 -1.69 31.60
C LEU A 289 -8.58 -2.61 31.54
N LYS A 290 -8.44 -3.31 30.41
CA LYS A 290 -7.34 -4.25 30.19
C LYS A 290 -6.05 -3.52 29.85
N GLY A 291 -4.93 -4.05 30.36
CA GLY A 291 -3.60 -3.47 30.26
C GLY A 291 -3.28 -2.42 31.34
N TYR A 292 -4.24 -2.14 32.22
CA TYR A 292 -4.09 -1.22 33.35
C TYR A 292 -4.07 -1.97 34.69
N GLY A 293 -3.42 -1.41 35.70
CA GLY A 293 -3.37 -1.97 37.05
C GLY A 293 -2.30 -3.05 37.25
N SER A 294 -2.05 -3.42 38.51
CA SER A 294 -0.96 -4.33 38.90
C SER A 294 -1.12 -5.76 38.37
N SER A 295 -2.36 -6.21 38.17
CA SER A 295 -2.73 -7.49 37.57
C SER A 295 -2.86 -7.43 36.04
N GLY A 296 -2.68 -6.27 35.43
CA GLY A 296 -2.89 -6.05 33.99
C GLY A 296 -4.35 -5.91 33.58
N GLU A 297 -5.28 -5.78 34.53
CA GLU A 297 -6.65 -5.32 34.30
C GLU A 297 -7.21 -4.62 35.55
N ILE A 298 -7.96 -3.53 35.36
CA ILE A 298 -8.77 -2.90 36.40
C ILE A 298 -10.22 -3.32 36.21
N THR A 299 -10.88 -3.70 37.31
CA THR A 299 -12.30 -4.06 37.34
C THR A 299 -13.05 -3.10 38.26
N ILE A 300 -14.11 -2.47 37.73
CA ILE A 300 -14.95 -1.52 38.46
C ILE A 300 -16.35 -2.15 38.58
N PRO A 301 -16.77 -2.61 39.77
CA PRO A 301 -18.10 -3.17 39.96
C PRO A 301 -19.20 -2.13 39.70
N LEU A 302 -20.25 -2.55 39.00
CA LEU A 302 -21.41 -1.75 38.64
C LEU A 302 -22.69 -2.47 39.05
N VAL A 303 -23.59 -1.75 39.72
CA VAL A 303 -24.97 -2.20 39.98
C VAL A 303 -25.95 -1.10 39.58
N VAL A 304 -26.97 -1.48 38.80
CA VAL A 304 -28.11 -0.64 38.46
C VAL A 304 -29.37 -1.22 39.08
N LYS A 305 -30.07 -0.40 39.87
CA LYS A 305 -31.34 -0.73 40.52
C LYS A 305 -32.54 -0.16 39.77
#